data_AF-A0AAD7EJR9-F1
#
_entry.id   AF-A0AAD7EJR9-F1
#
_cell.length_a   1.000
_cell.length_b   1.000
_cell.length_c   1.000
_cell.angle_alpha   90.00
_cell.angle_beta   90.00
_cell.angle_gamma   90.00
#
_symmetry.space_group_name_H-M   'P 1'
#
loop_
_entity.id
_entity.type
_entity.pdbx_description
1 polymer ?
#
loop_
_entity_poly.entity_id
_entity_poly.type
_entity_poly.pdbx_seq_one_letter_code
_entity_poly.pdbx_strand_id
1 'polypeptide(L)'
;VHLKEQHSRLEKHCLEIMIQSLRHNMCQVGDPSVCLGEISDISTRIATHIPLHLQYACRHWAYHILNGDPTTVMELLEKFLSKHLLHWIEVCSLLGDLRNA
;
A
#
# COMPACT_ATOMS: atom_id res chain seq x y z
N VAL A 1 -8.62 27.13 2.44
CA VAL A 1 -8.38 25.79 1.84
C VAL A 1 -8.48 24.76 2.96
N HIS A 2 -9.42 23.81 2.87
CA HIS A 2 -9.66 22.81 3.93
C HIS A 2 -8.68 21.62 3.80
N LEU A 3 -7.37 21.86 4.00
CA LEU A 3 -6.32 20.86 3.76
C LEU A 3 -6.49 19.59 4.62
N LYS A 4 -6.84 19.75 5.90
CA LYS A 4 -7.08 18.62 6.82
C LYS A 4 -8.19 17.69 6.29
N GLU A 5 -9.30 18.27 5.82
CA GLU A 5 -10.42 17.52 5.26
C GLU A 5 -10.03 16.77 3.98
N GLN A 6 -9.16 17.34 3.14
CA GLN A 6 -8.65 16.63 1.97
C GLN A 6 -7.75 15.45 2.37
N HIS A 7 -6.90 15.61 3.39
CA HIS A 7 -6.14 14.49 3.95
C HIS A 7 -7.06 13.41 4.53
N SER A 8 -8.12 13.77 5.27
CA SER A 8 -9.12 12.83 5.78
C SER A 8 -9.85 12.05 4.67
N ARG A 9 -10.10 12.68 3.52
CA ARG A 9 -10.70 11.99 2.37
C ARG A 9 -9.71 11.01 1.73
N LEU A 10 -8.45 11.43 1.60
CA LEU A 10 -7.40 10.65 0.96
C LEU A 10 -6.96 9.46 1.82
N GLU A 11 -6.80 9.61 3.14
CA GLU A 11 -6.48 8.48 4.04
C GLU A 11 -7.54 7.39 3.96
N LYS A 12 -8.83 7.78 3.95
CA LYS A 12 -9.95 6.84 3.79
C LYS A 12 -9.87 6.09 2.46
N HIS A 13 -9.71 6.80 1.35
CA HIS A 13 -9.61 6.16 0.03
C HIS A 13 -8.37 5.27 -0.08
N CYS A 14 -7.22 5.68 0.47
CA CYS A 14 -6.02 4.86 0.46
C CYS A 14 -6.23 3.55 1.22
N LEU A 15 -6.83 3.60 2.41
CA LEU A 15 -7.15 2.40 3.19
C LEU A 15 -8.14 1.49 2.45
N GLU A 16 -9.20 2.06 1.86
CA GLU A 16 -10.18 1.29 1.07
C GLU A 16 -9.53 0.59 -0.13
N ILE A 17 -8.72 1.30 -0.91
CA ILE A 17 -7.98 0.75 -2.05
C ILE A 17 -7.07 -0.40 -1.60
N MET A 18 -6.30 -0.20 -0.52
CA MET A 18 -5.38 -1.20 -0.02
C MET A 18 -6.13 -2.45 0.50
N ILE A 19 -7.21 -2.28 1.26
CA ILE A 19 -8.03 -3.39 1.77
C ILE A 19 -8.66 -4.20 0.62
N GLN A 20 -9.08 -3.54 -0.45
CA GLN A 20 -9.71 -4.21 -1.59
C GLN A 20 -8.71 -4.90 -2.52
N SER A 21 -7.49 -4.34 -2.65
CA SER A 21 -6.56 -4.73 -3.70
C SER A 21 -5.37 -5.57 -3.21
N LEU A 22 -4.92 -5.35 -1.97
CA LEU A 22 -3.76 -6.05 -1.43
C LEU A 22 -4.09 -7.50 -1.11
N ARG A 23 -3.28 -8.39 -1.66
CA ARG A 23 -3.32 -9.84 -1.41
C ARG A 23 -1.90 -10.40 -1.39
N HIS A 24 -1.73 -11.56 -0.80
CA HIS A 24 -0.46 -12.27 -0.79
C HIS A 24 0.03 -12.54 -2.23
N ASN A 25 1.33 -12.33 -2.43
CA ASN A 25 2.04 -12.61 -3.68
C ASN A 25 1.51 -11.81 -4.87
N MET A 26 1.44 -10.48 -4.73
CA MET A 26 0.89 -9.55 -5.72
C MET A 26 1.51 -9.71 -7.10
N CYS A 27 2.84 -9.86 -7.14
CA CYS A 27 3.62 -10.00 -8.38
C CYS A 27 3.95 -11.45 -8.73
N GLN A 28 3.31 -12.43 -8.08
CA GLN A 28 3.50 -13.86 -8.39
C GLN A 28 4.97 -14.28 -8.34
N VAL A 29 5.71 -13.74 -7.38
CA VAL A 29 7.07 -14.16 -7.03
C VAL A 29 6.93 -15.57 -6.45
N GLY A 30 7.34 -16.57 -7.22
CA GLY A 30 7.13 -17.97 -6.86
C GLY A 30 7.88 -18.35 -5.57
N ASP A 31 9.19 -18.11 -5.56
CA ASP A 31 10.06 -18.33 -4.41
C ASP A 31 10.39 -16.98 -3.74
N PRO A 32 9.88 -16.70 -2.53
CA PRO A 32 10.12 -15.44 -1.82
C PRO A 32 11.57 -15.30 -1.30
N SER A 33 12.41 -16.34 -1.39
CA SER A 33 13.83 -16.27 -1.02
C SER A 33 14.72 -15.69 -2.14
N VAL A 34 14.21 -15.64 -3.36
CA VAL A 34 14.92 -15.09 -4.53
C VAL A 34 15.00 -13.56 -4.42
N CYS A 35 16.16 -12.99 -4.73
CA CYS A 35 16.31 -11.55 -4.72
C CYS A 35 15.47 -10.93 -5.86
N LEU A 36 14.78 -9.81 -5.59
CA LEU A 36 13.99 -9.12 -6.62
C LEU A 36 14.83 -8.76 -7.87
N GLY A 37 16.12 -8.47 -7.69
CA GLY A 37 17.04 -8.18 -8.81
C GLY A 37 17.37 -9.38 -9.70
N GLU A 38 17.08 -10.60 -9.25
CA GLU A 38 17.29 -11.83 -10.02
C GLU A 38 16.05 -12.20 -10.87
N ILE A 39 14.91 -11.53 -10.63
CA ILE A 39 13.66 -11.75 -11.36
C ILE A 39 13.61 -10.81 -12.57
N SER A 40 13.96 -11.32 -13.75
CA SER A 40 14.15 -10.53 -14.96
C SER A 40 12.90 -9.75 -15.43
N ASP A 41 11.69 -10.21 -15.12
CA ASP A 41 10.43 -9.61 -15.52
C ASP A 41 9.70 -8.86 -14.39
N ILE A 42 10.35 -8.66 -13.23
CA ILE A 42 9.71 -8.10 -12.04
C ILE A 42 9.09 -6.73 -12.27
N SER A 43 9.76 -5.85 -13.02
CA SER A 43 9.25 -4.51 -13.33
C SER A 43 7.94 -4.56 -14.12
N THR A 44 7.83 -5.49 -15.07
CA THR A 44 6.60 -5.71 -15.85
C THR A 44 5.48 -6.25 -14.97
N ARG A 45 5.80 -7.15 -14.02
CA ARG A 45 4.82 -7.68 -13.07
C ARG A 45 4.32 -6.62 -12.12
N ILE A 46 5.20 -5.76 -11.61
CA ILE A 46 4.83 -4.60 -10.78
C ILE A 46 3.88 -3.68 -11.56
N ALA A 47 4.22 -3.31 -12.80
CA ALA A 47 3.38 -2.46 -13.63
C ALA A 47 1.99 -3.07 -13.91
N THR A 48 1.93 -4.40 -14.06
CA THR A 48 0.68 -5.13 -14.34
C THR A 48 -0.20 -5.30 -13.10
N HIS A 49 0.40 -5.61 -11.95
CA HIS A 49 -0.35 -6.04 -10.75
C HIS A 49 -0.50 -4.93 -9.70
N ILE A 50 0.36 -3.91 -9.72
CA ILE A 50 0.37 -2.83 -8.74
C ILE A 50 0.11 -1.51 -9.48
N PRO A 51 -1.15 -1.21 -9.84
CA PRO A 51 -1.49 0.00 -10.59
C PRO A 51 -1.14 1.27 -9.82
N LEU A 52 -0.97 2.39 -10.52
CA LEU A 52 -0.47 3.65 -9.95
C LEU A 52 -1.28 4.14 -8.73
N HIS A 53 -2.60 3.95 -8.72
CA HIS A 53 -3.43 4.35 -7.58
C HIS A 53 -3.17 3.50 -6.33
N LEU A 54 -2.86 2.20 -6.50
CA LEU A 54 -2.47 1.33 -5.40
C LEU A 54 -1.06 1.68 -4.91
N GLN A 55 -0.12 1.96 -5.83
CA GLN A 55 1.22 2.45 -5.45
C GLN A 55 1.12 3.73 -4.62
N TYR A 56 0.28 4.68 -5.06
CA TYR A 56 0.01 5.91 -4.31
C TYR A 56 -0.54 5.61 -2.93
N ALA A 57 -1.58 4.76 -2.84
CA ALA A 57 -2.19 4.40 -1.57
C ALA A 57 -1.17 3.77 -0.60
N CYS A 58 -0.36 2.82 -1.08
CA CYS A 58 0.68 2.17 -0.29
C CYS A 58 1.76 3.15 0.21
N ARG A 59 2.08 4.21 -0.55
CA ARG A 59 3.10 5.20 -0.18
C ARG A 59 2.60 6.30 0.76
N HIS A 60 1.32 6.68 0.68
CA HIS A 60 0.86 7.94 1.25
C HIS A 60 -0.24 7.80 2.32
N TRP A 61 -0.79 6.60 2.56
CA TRP A 61 -1.85 6.43 3.55
C TRP A 61 -1.46 6.97 4.94
N ALA A 62 -0.26 6.64 5.44
CA ALA A 62 0.21 7.07 6.76
C ALA A 62 0.46 8.58 6.81
N TYR A 63 1.02 9.16 5.75
CA TYR A 63 1.17 10.61 5.62
C TYR A 63 -0.18 11.34 5.70
N HIS A 64 -1.22 10.80 5.07
CA HIS A 64 -2.55 11.39 5.16
C HIS A 64 -3.14 11.27 6.56
N ILE A 65 -3.01 10.11 7.23
CA ILE A 65 -3.43 9.92 8.63
C ILE A 65 -2.80 10.96 9.57
N LEU A 66 -1.50 11.26 9.40
CA LEU A 66 -0.79 12.23 10.23
C LEU A 66 -1.28 13.68 10.03
N ASN A 67 -1.83 13.99 8.85
CA ASN A 67 -2.27 15.35 8.49
C ASN A 67 -3.80 15.50 8.44
N GLY A 68 -4.54 14.39 8.59
CA GLY A 68 -5.98 14.30 8.51
C GLY A 68 -6.65 14.17 9.88
N ASP A 69 -7.72 13.38 9.94
CA ASP A 69 -8.46 13.13 11.17
C ASP A 69 -8.57 11.61 11.38
N PRO A 70 -7.61 11.01 12.10
CA PRO A 70 -7.51 9.56 12.23
C PRO A 70 -8.76 8.92 12.83
N THR A 71 -9.54 9.69 13.60
CA THR A 71 -10.78 9.20 14.23
C THR A 71 -11.81 8.74 13.20
N THR A 72 -11.75 9.29 11.98
CA THR A 72 -12.69 8.99 10.90
C THR A 72 -12.43 7.66 10.20
N VAL A 73 -11.27 7.03 10.44
CA VAL A 73 -10.82 5.82 9.75
C VAL A 73 -10.38 4.69 10.67
N MET A 74 -10.64 4.78 11.98
CA MET A 74 -10.17 3.79 12.97
C MET A 74 -10.55 2.34 12.61
N GLU A 75 -11.80 2.10 12.20
CA GLU A 75 -12.26 0.75 11.81
C GLU A 75 -11.56 0.23 10.54
N LEU A 76 -11.33 1.10 9.56
CA LEU A 76 -10.61 0.76 8.33
C LEU A 76 -9.14 0.46 8.65
N LEU A 77 -8.54 1.26 9.53
CA LEU A 77 -7.16 1.07 9.96
C LEU A 77 -6.99 -0.26 10.69
N GLU A 78 -7.88 -0.60 11.63
CA GLU A 78 -7.86 -1.89 12.32
C GLU A 78 -7.98 -3.07 11.33
N LYS A 79 -8.91 -2.97 10.38
CA LYS A 79 -9.08 -3.99 9.32
C LYS A 79 -7.83 -4.12 8.45
N PHE A 80 -7.22 -3.01 8.08
CA PHE A 80 -5.99 -2.99 7.30
C PHE A 80 -4.84 -3.65 8.09
N LEU A 81 -4.61 -3.21 9.34
CA LEU A 81 -3.51 -3.71 10.17
C LEU A 81 -3.65 -5.20 10.49
N SER A 82 -4.87 -5.68 10.75
CA SER A 82 -5.12 -7.08 11.11
C SER A 82 -5.03 -8.06 9.95
N LYS A 83 -5.30 -7.63 8.70
CA LYS A 83 -5.41 -8.54 7.55
C LYS A 83 -4.47 -8.25 6.39
N HIS A 84 -4.06 -7.01 6.21
CA HIS A 84 -3.35 -6.56 5.00
C HIS A 84 -1.98 -5.95 5.28
N LEU A 85 -1.56 -5.80 6.54
CA LEU A 85 -0.26 -5.24 6.90
C LEU A 85 0.91 -5.97 6.22
N LEU A 86 0.91 -7.30 6.25
CA LEU A 86 1.98 -8.09 5.61
C LEU A 86 1.95 -7.97 4.08
N HIS A 87 0.77 -7.90 3.48
CA HIS A 87 0.62 -7.68 2.03
C HIS A 87 1.13 -6.28 1.62
N TRP A 88 0.94 -5.28 2.48
CA TRP A 88 1.48 -3.93 2.26
C TRP A 88 3.02 -3.92 2.35
N ILE A 89 3.60 -4.62 3.34
CA ILE A 89 5.06 -4.76 3.46
C ILE A 89 5.65 -5.45 2.22
N GLU A 90 4.99 -6.49 1.71
CA GLU A 90 5.37 -7.16 0.47
C GLU A 90 5.41 -6.17 -0.70
N VAL A 91 4.33 -5.39 -0.89
CA VAL A 91 4.26 -4.38 -1.95
C VAL A 91 5.32 -3.28 -1.76
N CYS A 92 5.55 -2.79 -0.54
CA CYS A 92 6.59 -1.79 -0.29
C CYS A 92 7.99 -2.34 -0.60
N SER A 93 8.23 -3.62 -0.35
CA SER A 93 9.48 -4.29 -0.72
C SER A 93 9.64 -4.37 -2.24
N LEU A 94 8.57 -4.74 -2.96
CA LEU A 94 8.52 -4.77 -4.43
C LEU A 94 8.77 -3.40 -5.07
N LEU A 95 8.25 -2.33 -4.45
CA LEU A 95 8.42 -0.96 -4.92
C LEU A 95 9.77 -0.35 -4.52
N GLY A 96 10.57 -1.03 -3.68
CA GLY A 96 11.81 -0.47 -3.14
C GLY A 96 11.61 0.63 -2.08
N ASP A 97 10.40 0.75 -1.55
CA ASP A 97 9.97 1.86 -0.68
C ASP A 97 9.91 1.47 0.80
N LEU A 98 10.24 0.24 1.18
CA LEU A 98 10.12 -0.25 2.57
C LEU A 98 10.85 0.63 3.61
N ARG A 99 11.94 1.31 3.24
CA ARG A 99 12.68 2.21 4.14
C ARG A 99 11.96 3.54 4.41
N ASN A 100 11.06 3.93 3.52
CA ASN A 100 10.29 5.18 3.57
C ASN A 100 8.83 4.93 3.95
N ALA A 101 8.47 3.67 4.20
CA ALA A 101 7.12 3.19 4.49
C ALA A 101 6.70 3.48 5.94
#